data_AF-A0AAV0HU06-F1
#
_entry.id   AF-A0AAV0HU06-F1
#
_cell.length_a   1.000
_cell.length_b   1.000
_cell.length_c   1.000
_cell.angle_alpha   90.00
_cell.angle_beta   90.00
_cell.angle_gamma   90.00
#
_symmetry.space_group_name_H-M   'P 1'
#
loop_
_entity.id
_entity.type
_entity.pdbx_description
1 polymer ?
#
loop_
_entity_poly.entity_id
_entity_poly.type
_entity_poly.pdbx_seq_one_letter_code
_entity_poly.pdbx_strand_id
1 'polypeptide(L)' 'TESAPPLNVILAIGHSVFVKGDHTNFEIEPSFGVEASELKPDVEYSTVDEYLTQFV' A
#
# COMPACT_ATOMS: atom_id res chain seq x y z
N THR A 1 -25.87 -9.72 -4.35
CA THR A 1 -26.10 -8.27 -4.50
C THR A 1 -24.83 -7.55 -4.12
N GLU A 2 -24.50 -6.47 -4.81
CA GLU A 2 -23.40 -5.60 -4.41
C GLU A 2 -23.69 -5.00 -3.01
N SER A 3 -22.64 -4.70 -2.24
CA SER A 3 -22.79 -4.00 -0.96
C SER A 3 -23.25 -2.55 -1.18
N ALA A 4 -23.93 -1.94 -0.22
CA ALA A 4 -24.33 -0.54 -0.31
C ALA A 4 -23.14 0.41 -0.03
N PRO A 5 -23.14 1.64 -0.57
CA PRO A 5 -22.17 2.67 -0.18
C PRO A 5 -22.27 3.02 1.32
N PRO A 6 -21.14 3.24 2.02
CA PRO A 6 -19.76 3.27 1.51
C PRO A 6 -19.03 1.91 1.52
N LEU A 7 -19.69 0.84 1.98
CA LEU A 7 -19.04 -0.46 2.22
C LEU A 7 -18.52 -1.10 0.93
N ASN A 8 -19.21 -0.94 -0.21
CA ASN A 8 -18.71 -1.46 -1.49
C ASN A 8 -17.34 -0.88 -1.87
N VAL A 9 -17.08 0.40 -1.61
CA VAL A 9 -15.78 1.03 -1.89
C VAL A 9 -14.70 0.47 -0.97
N ILE A 10 -14.98 0.32 0.33
CA ILE A 10 -14.04 -0.28 1.28
C ILE A 10 -13.67 -1.70 0.86
N LEU A 11 -14.67 -2.50 0.47
CA LEU A 11 -14.45 -3.86 0.00
C LEU A 11 -13.70 -3.90 -1.34
N ALA A 12 -13.96 -2.96 -2.24
CA ALA A 12 -13.23 -2.85 -3.50
C ALA A 12 -11.76 -2.49 -3.28
N ILE A 13 -11.46 -1.56 -2.35
CA ILE A 13 -10.09 -1.23 -1.94
C ILE A 13 -9.43 -2.47 -1.32
N GLY A 14 -10.10 -3.13 -0.37
CA GLY A 14 -9.58 -4.35 0.26
C GLY A 14 -9.29 -5.45 -0.77
N HIS A 15 -10.15 -5.63 -1.78
CA HIS A 15 -9.92 -6.58 -2.85
C HIS A 15 -8.71 -6.20 -3.73
N SER A 16 -8.58 -4.93 -4.11
CA SER A 16 -7.43 -4.44 -4.89
C SER A 16 -6.11 -4.64 -4.13
N VAL A 17 -6.07 -4.30 -2.84
CA VAL A 17 -4.87 -4.41 -2.00
C VAL A 17 -4.54 -5.87 -1.66
N PHE A 18 -5.49 -6.65 -1.14
CA PHE A 18 -5.21 -7.96 -0.53
C PHE A 18 -5.47 -9.16 -1.44
N VAL A 19 -6.25 -9.01 -2.52
CA VAL A 19 -6.54 -10.11 -3.46
C VAL A 19 -5.78 -9.94 -4.76
N LYS A 20 -5.79 -8.73 -5.34
CA LYS A 20 -5.05 -8.45 -6.57
C LYS A 20 -3.58 -8.07 -6.33
N GLY A 21 -3.26 -7.55 -5.16
CA GLY A 21 -1.90 -7.11 -4.83
C GLY A 21 -1.46 -5.88 -5.62
N ASP A 22 -2.38 -4.96 -5.93
CA ASP A 22 -2.13 -3.85 -6.86
C ASP A 22 -1.03 -2.88 -6.41
N HIS A 23 -0.50 -3.00 -5.19
CA HIS A 23 0.66 -2.24 -4.72
C HIS A 23 2.01 -2.81 -5.19
N THR A 24 2.10 -4.11 -5.52
CA THR A 24 3.36 -4.80 -5.78
C THR A 24 3.28 -5.85 -6.90
N ASN A 25 2.20 -5.87 -7.68
CA ASN A 25 2.02 -6.83 -8.77
C ASN A 25 2.59 -6.36 -10.13
N PHE A 26 3.43 -5.32 -10.11
CA PHE A 26 4.11 -4.75 -11.27
C PHE A 26 5.52 -4.27 -10.88
N GLU A 27 6.39 -4.14 -11.88
CA GLU A 27 7.73 -3.57 -11.72
C GLU A 27 7.72 -2.07 -12.03
N ILE A 28 8.52 -1.29 -11.31
CA ILE A 28 8.64 0.16 -11.53
C ILE A 28 9.51 0.40 -12.76
N GLU A 29 8.90 0.87 -13.85
CA GLU A 29 9.67 1.30 -15.02
C GLU A 29 10.17 2.74 -14.84
N PRO A 30 11.46 3.01 -15.06
CA PRO A 30 12.03 4.36 -14.91
C PRO A 30 11.39 5.43 -15.79
N SER A 31 10.64 5.04 -16.83
CA SER A 31 9.93 5.95 -17.71
C SER A 31 8.67 6.57 -17.09
N PHE A 32 8.08 5.95 -16.06
CA PHE A 32 6.87 6.45 -15.40
C PHE A 32 7.04 6.70 -13.90
N GLY A 33 8.00 6.06 -13.24
CA GLY A 33 8.11 6.12 -11.78
C GLY A 33 9.52 5.87 -11.26
N VAL A 34 9.71 6.23 -9.99
CA VAL A 34 10.93 5.99 -9.21
C VAL A 34 10.53 5.53 -7.81
N GLU A 35 11.40 4.79 -7.14
CA GLU A 35 11.19 4.35 -5.76
C GLU A 35 11.69 5.44 -4.79
N ALA A 36 10.89 5.76 -3.77
CA ALA A 36 11.15 6.91 -2.90
C ALA A 36 12.32 6.67 -1.94
N SER A 37 12.47 5.45 -1.41
CA SER A 37 13.56 5.10 -0.50
C SER A 37 14.93 5.06 -1.20
N GLU A 38 14.98 4.73 -2.49
CA GLU A 38 16.17 4.84 -3.34
C GLU A 38 16.53 6.30 -3.63
N LEU A 39 15.52 7.16 -3.81
CA LEU A 39 15.72 8.59 -4.08
C LEU A 39 16.12 9.39 -2.82
N LYS A 40 15.66 8.95 -1.65
CA LYS A 40 15.84 9.62 -0.35
C LYS A 40 16.28 8.62 0.72
N PRO A 41 17.49 8.05 0.60
CA PRO A 41 17.99 7.06 1.56
C PRO A 41 18.32 7.67 2.92
N ASP A 42 18.38 9.01 3.02
CA ASP A 42 18.62 9.76 4.25
C ASP A 42 17.37 9.94 5.12
N VAL A 43 16.18 9.62 4.60
CA VAL A 43 14.92 9.71 5.35
C VAL A 43 14.69 8.43 6.15
N GLU A 44 14.61 8.57 7.48
CA GLU A 44 14.22 7.47 8.36
C GLU A 44 12.69 7.34 8.39
N TYR A 45 12.18 6.23 7.83
CA TYR A 45 10.76 5.90 7.87
C TYR A 45 10.46 4.99 9.06
N SER A 46 9.32 5.22 9.72
CA SER A 46 8.84 4.28 10.74
C SER A 46 8.50 2.93 10.10
N THR A 47 9.10 1.88 10.62
CA THR A 47 8.85 0.50 10.20
C THR A 47 7.49 0.01 10.70
N VAL A 48 7.00 -1.09 10.11
CA VAL A 48 5.76 -1.73 10.56
C VAL A 48 5.88 -2.22 12.01
N ASP A 49 7.05 -2.73 12.41
CA ASP A 49 7.31 -3.24 13.77
C ASP A 49 7.23 -2.13 14.83
N GLU A 50 7.88 -0.99 14.56
CA GLU A 50 7.84 0.19 15.43
C GLU A 50 6.42 0.73 15.59
N TYR A 51 5.63 0.74 14.51
CA TYR A 51 4.23 1.15 14.57
C TYR A 51 3.38 0.19 15.41
N LEU A 52 3.52 -1.13 15.19
CA LEU A 52 2.71 -2.14 15.87
C LEU A 52 3.02 -2.28 17.35
N THR A 53 4.22 -1.89 17.79
CA THR A 53 4.61 -1.84 19.21
C THR A 53 3.63 -1.03 20.07
N GLN A 54 2.91 -0.07 19.49
CA GLN A 54 1.94 0.77 20.20
C GLN A 54 0.65 0.02 20.62
N PHE A 55 0.41 -1.17 20.06
CA PHE A 55 -0.82 -1.96 20.28
C PHE A 55 -0.59 -3.24 21.09
N VAL A 56 0.64 -3.44 21.59
CA VAL A 56 1.05 -4.57 22.46
C VAL A 56 1.03 -4.14 23.91
#